data_AF-A0A2J8N7B2-F1
#
_entry.id   AF-A0A2J8N7B2-F1
#
_cell.length_a   1.000
_cell.length_b   1.000
_cell.length_c   1.000
_cell.angle_alpha   90.00
_cell.angle_beta   90.00
_cell.angle_gamma   90.00
#
_symmetry.space_group_name_H-M   'P 1'
#
loop_
_entity.id
_entity.type
_entity.pdbx_description
1 polymer ?
#
loop_
_entity_poly.entity_id
_entity_poly.type
_entity_poly.pdbx_seq_one_letter_code
_entity_poly.pdbx_strand_id
1 'polypeptide(L)' 'MSWSPSLTTQTCGAWEMKERLGTGGFGNVIRWHNQAFESAAEE' A
#
# COMPACT_ATOMS: atom_id res chain seq x y z
N MET A 1 -4.92 -20.72 16.66
CA MET A 1 -4.71 -19.35 16.16
C MET A 1 -3.30 -19.30 15.59
N SER A 2 -3.10 -19.47 14.28
CA SER A 2 -1.78 -19.35 13.66
C SER A 2 -1.47 -17.88 13.44
N TRP A 3 -0.43 -17.36 14.10
CA TRP A 3 0.11 -16.03 13.83
C TRP A 3 0.69 -16.04 12.42
N SER A 4 0.11 -15.28 11.49
CA SER A 4 0.75 -14.98 10.20
C SER A 4 1.74 -13.83 10.41
N PRO A 5 3.07 -14.06 10.30
CA PRO A 5 4.08 -13.05 10.66
C PRO A 5 4.19 -11.92 9.64
N SER A 6 3.55 -12.04 8.48
CA SER A 6 3.43 -10.97 7.51
C SER A 6 2.21 -10.12 7.82
N LEU A 7 2.42 -8.89 8.30
CA LEU A 7 1.44 -7.83 8.09
C LEU A 7 1.23 -7.76 6.58
N THR A 8 0.17 -8.38 6.08
CA THR A 8 -0.14 -8.31 4.66
C THR A 8 -0.58 -6.87 4.43
N THR A 9 0.31 -6.05 3.84
CA THR A 9 -0.05 -4.71 3.39
C THR A 9 -1.28 -4.85 2.51
N GLN A 10 -2.33 -4.08 2.80
CA GLN A 10 -3.58 -4.21 2.04
C GLN A 10 -3.31 -3.94 0.57
N THR A 11 -3.90 -4.76 -0.30
CA THR A 11 -3.75 -4.64 -1.74
C THR A 11 -5.09 -4.36 -2.41
N CYS A 12 -5.04 -3.64 -3.52
CA CYS A 12 -6.17 -3.41 -4.43
C CYS A 12 -5.64 -3.53 -5.87
N GLY A 13 -5.70 -4.74 -6.43
CA GLY A 13 -5.01 -5.04 -7.69
C GLY A 13 -3.50 -4.83 -7.55
N ALA A 14 -2.89 -4.05 -8.45
CA ALA A 14 -1.46 -3.70 -8.43
C ALA A 14 -1.10 -2.59 -7.40
N TRP A 15 -2.10 -2.04 -6.71
CA TRP A 15 -1.88 -1.02 -5.69
C TRP A 15 -1.65 -1.69 -4.33
N GLU A 16 -0.49 -1.42 -3.75
CA GLU A 16 -0.12 -1.82 -2.39
C GLU A 16 -0.20 -0.62 -1.46
N MET A 17 -0.96 -0.74 -0.39
CA MET A 17 -1.02 0.25 0.69
C MET A 17 0.31 0.30 1.43
N LYS A 18 0.82 1.48 1.76
CA LYS A 18 2.09 1.67 2.47
C LYS A 18 1.88 2.48 3.76
N GLU A 19 2.75 3.42 4.07
CA GLU A 19 2.71 4.23 5.27
C GLU A 19 1.57 5.28 5.28
N ARG A 20 1.10 5.63 6.47
CA ARG A 20 0.19 6.77 6.68
C ARG A 20 0.99 8.06 6.62
N LEU A 21 0.53 9.00 5.79
CA LEU A 21 1.20 10.29 5.60
C LEU A 21 0.66 11.37 6.55
N GLY A 22 -0.62 11.28 6.94
CA GLY A 22 -1.22 12.24 7.85
C GLY A 22 -2.71 12.05 8.06
N THR A 23 -3.33 13.00 8.74
CA THR A 23 -4.77 13.02 9.01
C THR A 23 -5.29 14.43 9.11
N GLY A 24 -6.42 14.69 8.46
CA GLY A 24 -7.16 15.95 8.51
C GLY A 24 -8.61 15.73 8.94
N GLY A 25 -9.41 16.80 8.92
CA GLY A 25 -10.80 16.78 9.42
C GLY A 25 -11.74 15.80 8.70
N PHE A 26 -11.41 15.37 7.49
CA PHE A 26 -12.21 14.42 6.70
C PHE A 26 -11.67 12.99 6.71
N GLY A 27 -10.51 12.73 7.33
CA GLY A 27 -9.94 11.38 7.41
C GLY A 27 -8.42 11.31 7.27
N ASN A 28 -7.93 10.09 7.05
CA ASN A 28 -6.52 9.75 6.95
C ASN A 28 -6.05 9.78 5.51
N VAL A 29 -4.80 10.22 5.30
CA VAL A 29 -4.09 10.11 4.02
C VAL A 29 -3.04 9.01 4.13
N ILE A 30 -3.07 8.07 3.21
CA ILE A 30 -2.21 6.89 3.21
C ILE A 30 -1.56 6.78 1.84
N ARG A 31 -0.26 6.50 1.82
CA ARG A 31 0.49 6.30 0.58
C ARG A 31 0.10 4.96 -0.03
N TRP A 32 -0.14 4.97 -1.33
CA TRP A 32 -0.31 3.76 -2.13
C TRP A 32 0.76 3.70 -3.20
N HIS A 33 1.28 2.50 -3.43
CA HIS A 33 2.31 2.24 -4.42
C HIS A 33 1.74 1.35 -5.52
N ASN A 34 1.85 1.77 -6.78
CA ASN A 34 1.40 0.97 -7.93
C ASN A 34 2.59 0.19 -8.50
N GLN A 35 2.59 -1.11 -8.26
CA GLN A 35 3.66 -2.00 -8.71
C GLN A 35 3.71 -2.13 -10.25
N ALA A 36 2.59 -1.90 -10.95
CA ALA A 36 2.54 -2.03 -12.41
C ALA A 36 3.35 -0.94 -13.15
N PHE A 37 3.61 0.20 -12.51
CA PHE A 37 4.41 1.27 -13.12
C PHE A 37 5.92 1.04 -12.93
N GLU A 38 6.36 0.30 -11.91
CA GLU A 38 7.78 -0.06 -11.77
C GLU A 38 8.19 -1.08 -12.84
N SER A 39 7.34 -2.05 -13.15
CA SER A 39 7.63 -3.07 -14.16
C SER A 39 7.79 -2.51 -15.57
N ALA A 40 7.25 -1.31 -15.85
CA ALA A 40 7.33 -0.66 -17.16
C ALA A 40 8.50 0.34 -17.27
N ALA A 41 9.17 0.67 -16.16
CA ALA A 41 10.33 1.55 -16.15
C ALA A 41 11.66 0.79 -16.26
N GLU A 42 11.62 -0.53 -16.17
CA GLU A 42 12.78 -1.44 -16.24
C GLU A 42 12.92 -2.12 -17.62
N GLU A 43 12.10 -1.74 -18.61
CA GLU A 43 12.24 -2.13 -20.04
C GLU A 43 12.73 -0.98 -20.93
#